data_AF-A0AA41WRW5-F1
#
_entry.id   AF-A0AA41WRW5-F1
#
_cell.length_a   1.000
_cell.length_b   1.000
_cell.length_c   1.000
_cell.angle_alpha   90.00
_cell.angle_beta   90.00
_cell.angle_gamma   90.00
#
_symmetry.space_group_name_H-M   'P 1'
#
loop_
_entity.id
_entity.type
_entity.pdbx_description
1 polymer ?
#
loop_
_entity_poly.entity_id
_entity_poly.type
_entity_poly.pdbx_seq_one_letter_code
_entity_poly.pdbx_strand_id
1 'polypeptide(L)'
;MRHLLFLHLLGASVWVGGHLVLLFGVLPRAMRQRDPQPVRNFEQIYERIGIPALLVQIVTGLWMASLWLPHAQWFGDSPIAHLVQAKLALLGFTALLGVHARLALIPRLDAQRLPQLGLHIVLITLTAVAFVWVGAGFRFGGLF
;
A
#
# COMPACT_ATOMS: atom_id res chain seq x y z
N MET A 1 1.89 -22.95 2.15
CA MET A 1 1.65 -21.72 2.95
C MET A 1 2.93 -20.96 3.32
N ARG A 2 3.96 -21.59 3.90
CA ARG A 2 5.19 -20.89 4.34
C ARG A 2 5.84 -20.01 3.27
N HIS A 3 6.07 -20.54 2.07
CA HIS A 3 6.69 -19.78 0.97
C HIS A 3 5.81 -18.64 0.46
N LEU A 4 4.49 -18.83 0.42
CA LEU A 4 3.53 -17.79 0.05
C LEU A 4 3.55 -16.64 1.06
N LEU A 5 3.52 -16.96 2.36
CA LEU A 5 3.61 -15.96 3.42
C LEU A 5 4.94 -15.20 3.36
N PHE A 6 6.06 -15.89 3.14
CA PHE A 6 7.36 -15.25 2.97
C PHE A 6 7.36 -14.22 1.82
N LEU A 7 6.88 -14.62 0.64
CA LEU A 7 6.78 -13.71 -0.52
C LEU A 7 5.82 -12.55 -0.25
N HIS A 8 4.69 -12.82 0.40
CA HIS A 8 3.73 -11.79 0.79
C HIS A 8 4.37 -10.74 1.71
N LEU A 9 5.05 -11.19 2.77
CA LEU A 9 5.71 -10.31 3.73
C LEU A 9 6.87 -9.53 3.10
N LEU A 10 7.60 -10.14 2.14
CA LEU A 10 8.63 -9.44 1.39
C LEU A 10 8.04 -8.32 0.52
N GLY A 11 6.94 -8.59 -0.20
CA GLY A 11 6.24 -7.56 -0.97
C GLY A 11 5.66 -6.45 -0.09
N ALA A 12 5.04 -6.83 1.03
CA ALA A 12 4.47 -5.89 1.99
C ALA A 12 5.53 -5.02 2.67
N SER A 13 6.69 -5.58 3.03
CA SER A 13 7.78 -4.82 3.67
C SER A 13 8.40 -3.79 2.74
N VAL A 14 8.58 -4.13 1.45
CA VAL A 14 9.02 -3.18 0.42
C VAL A 14 7.98 -2.06 0.26
N TRP A 15 6.69 -2.41 0.17
CA TRP A 15 5.62 -1.44 -0.03
C TRP A 15 5.49 -0.45 1.13
N VAL A 16 5.36 -0.97 2.34
CA VAL A 16 5.19 -0.17 3.56
C VAL A 16 6.47 0.63 3.83
N GLY A 17 7.63 -0.01 3.76
CA GLY A 17 8.93 0.63 3.98
C GLY A 17 9.19 1.77 2.99
N GLY A 18 8.93 1.55 1.70
CA GLY A 18 9.08 2.58 0.67
C GLY A 18 8.21 3.81 0.93
N HIS A 19 6.94 3.61 1.28
CA HIS A 19 6.04 4.73 1.59
C HIS A 19 6.39 5.45 2.89
N LEU A 20 6.86 4.75 3.93
CA LEU A 20 7.37 5.37 5.14
C LEU A 20 8.62 6.23 4.85
N VAL A 21 9.56 5.73 4.05
CA VAL A 21 10.75 6.49 3.63
C VAL A 21 10.35 7.72 2.80
N LEU A 22 9.40 7.56 1.87
CA LEU A 22 8.87 8.67 1.08
C LEU A 22 8.23 9.74 1.97
N LEU A 23 7.36 9.34 2.90
CA LEU A 23 6.64 10.26 3.78
C LEU A 23 7.56 10.99 4.77
N PHE A 24 8.46 10.27 5.44
CA PHE A 24 9.25 10.82 6.54
C PHE A 24 10.64 11.32 6.12
N GLY A 25 11.24 10.72 5.09
CA GLY A 25 12.58 11.08 4.63
C GLY A 25 12.56 12.08 3.46
N VAL A 26 11.75 11.81 2.44
CA VAL A 26 11.83 12.53 1.16
C VAL A 26 10.87 13.73 1.10
N LEU A 27 9.60 13.52 1.43
CA LEU A 27 8.56 14.54 1.33
C LEU A 27 8.86 15.81 2.16
N PRO A 28 9.34 15.75 3.42
CA PRO A 28 9.59 16.96 4.21
C PRO A 28 10.66 17.84 3.59
N ARG A 29 11.68 17.22 2.98
CA ARG A 29 12.74 17.93 2.25
C ARG A 29 12.17 18.62 1.00
N ALA A 30 11.41 17.87 0.19
CA ALA A 30 10.76 18.41 -1.01
C ALA A 30 9.86 19.60 -0.66
N MET A 31 9.10 19.50 0.44
CA MET A 31 8.18 20.56 0.88
C MET A 31 8.90 21.81 1.37
N ARG A 32 9.96 21.66 2.16
CA ARG A 32 10.78 22.81 2.61
C ARG A 32 11.44 23.54 1.46
N GLN A 33 11.91 22.80 0.46
CA GLN A 33 12.59 23.35 -0.72
C GLN A 33 11.62 23.81 -1.81
N ARG A 34 10.32 23.50 -1.67
CA ARG A 34 9.28 23.68 -2.71
C ARG A 34 9.73 23.09 -4.05
N ASP A 35 10.46 21.99 -3.99
CA ASP A 35 11.07 21.33 -5.14
C ASP A 35 10.56 19.88 -5.20
N PRO A 36 9.87 19.47 -6.28
CA PRO A 36 9.40 18.10 -6.45
C PRO A 36 10.52 17.11 -6.84
N GLN A 37 11.72 17.57 -7.21
CA GLN A 37 12.80 16.68 -7.66
C GLN A 37 13.17 15.56 -6.67
N PRO A 38 13.25 15.77 -5.35
CA PRO A 38 13.52 14.67 -4.41
C PRO A 38 12.48 13.55 -4.50
N VAL A 39 11.20 13.90 -4.66
CA VAL A 39 10.10 12.92 -4.82
C VAL A 39 10.22 12.19 -6.16
N ARG A 40 10.47 12.93 -7.26
CA ARG A 40 10.67 12.33 -8.59
C ARG A 40 11.84 11.34 -8.62
N ASN A 41 12.96 11.70 -8.01
CA ASN A 41 14.15 10.85 -7.95
C ASN A 41 13.87 9.57 -7.15
N PHE A 42 13.16 9.69 -6.03
CA PHE A 42 12.73 8.52 -5.26
C PHE A 42 11.80 7.63 -6.09
N GLU A 43 10.76 8.19 -6.72
CA GLU A 43 9.77 7.43 -7.50
C GLU A 43 10.42 6.66 -8.66
N GLN A 44 11.36 7.27 -9.40
CA GLN A 44 12.04 6.62 -10.53
C GLN A 44 12.77 5.32 -10.14
N ILE A 45 13.36 5.31 -8.95
CA ILE A 45 14.08 4.14 -8.42
C ILE A 45 13.06 3.18 -7.80
N TYR A 46 12.19 3.70 -6.95
CA TYR A 46 11.25 2.92 -6.17
C TYR A 46 10.24 2.20 -7.05
N GLU A 47 9.68 2.82 -8.08
CA GLU A 47 8.62 2.22 -8.91
C GLU A 47 9.04 0.86 -9.51
N ARG A 48 10.31 0.75 -9.93
CA ARG A 48 10.89 -0.47 -10.52
C ARG A 48 10.92 -1.66 -9.56
N ILE A 49 10.86 -1.40 -8.25
CA ILE A 49 10.90 -2.40 -7.17
C ILE A 49 9.53 -2.51 -6.51
N GLY A 50 8.91 -1.38 -6.23
CA GLY A 50 7.64 -1.22 -5.55
C GLY A 50 6.45 -1.78 -6.32
N ILE A 51 6.37 -1.59 -7.65
CA ILE A 51 5.27 -2.18 -8.43
C ILE A 51 5.37 -3.72 -8.46
N PRO A 52 6.52 -4.34 -8.77
CA PRO A 52 6.65 -5.80 -8.65
C PRO A 52 6.35 -6.31 -7.24
N ALA A 53 6.82 -5.62 -6.19
CA ALA A 53 6.53 -5.98 -4.81
C ALA A 53 5.02 -5.90 -4.50
N LEU A 54 4.33 -4.86 -4.99
CA LEU A 54 2.89 -4.71 -4.89
C LEU A 54 2.15 -5.86 -5.56
N LEU A 55 2.53 -6.24 -6.78
CA LEU A 55 1.93 -7.36 -7.48
C LEU A 55 2.13 -8.68 -6.73
N VAL A 56 3.35 -8.94 -6.26
CA VAL A 56 3.66 -10.15 -5.47
C VAL A 56 2.80 -10.19 -4.21
N GLN A 57 2.70 -9.11 -3.44
CA GLN A 57 1.86 -9.12 -2.22
C GLN A 57 0.37 -9.29 -2.53
N ILE A 58 -0.15 -8.72 -3.63
CA ILE A 58 -1.56 -8.86 -4.02
C ILE A 58 -1.87 -10.31 -4.36
N VAL A 59 -1.09 -10.92 -5.26
CA VAL A 59 -1.30 -12.29 -5.71
C VAL A 59 -1.18 -13.26 -4.54
N THR A 60 -0.12 -13.14 -3.74
CA THR A 60 0.07 -14.00 -2.57
C THR A 60 -0.99 -13.78 -1.48
N GLY A 61 -1.45 -12.54 -1.30
CA GLY A 61 -2.48 -12.19 -0.32
C GLY A 61 -3.85 -12.78 -0.68
N LEU A 62 -4.27 -12.64 -1.93
CA LEU A 62 -5.52 -13.22 -2.44
C LEU A 62 -5.50 -14.75 -2.39
N TRP A 63 -4.35 -15.36 -2.74
CA TRP A 63 -4.17 -16.81 -2.63
C TRP A 63 -4.23 -17.27 -1.17
N MET A 64 -3.56 -16.60 -0.24
CA MET A 64 -3.67 -16.96 1.17
C MET A 64 -5.11 -16.81 1.68
N ALA A 65 -5.83 -15.75 1.30
CA ALA A 65 -7.23 -15.59 1.68
C ALA A 65 -8.11 -16.75 1.19
N SER A 66 -7.87 -17.26 -0.04
CA SER A 66 -8.63 -18.39 -0.59
C SER A 66 -8.35 -19.73 0.11
N LEU A 67 -7.18 -19.85 0.75
CA LEU A 67 -6.83 -21.03 1.54
C LEU A 67 -7.41 -20.98 2.97
N TRP A 68 -7.73 -19.78 3.48
CA TRP A 68 -8.28 -19.58 4.82
C TRP A 68 -9.80 -19.58 4.82
N LEU A 69 -10.41 -19.03 3.76
CA LEU A 69 -11.86 -18.88 3.66
C LEU A 69 -12.30 -19.10 2.20
N PRO A 70 -13.29 -19.98 1.93
CA PRO A 70 -13.86 -20.13 0.60
C PRO A 70 -14.35 -18.80 0.03
N HIS A 71 -14.21 -18.59 -1.29
CA HIS A 71 -14.57 -17.31 -1.94
C HIS A 71 -16.01 -16.87 -1.68
N ALA A 72 -16.95 -17.82 -1.63
CA ALA A 72 -18.37 -17.54 -1.35
C ALA A 72 -18.61 -16.94 0.04
N GLN A 73 -17.66 -17.09 0.97
CA GLN A 73 -17.78 -16.62 2.35
C GLN A 73 -16.98 -15.34 2.62
N TRP A 74 -16.27 -14.79 1.62
CA TRP A 74 -15.45 -13.58 1.80
C TRP A 74 -16.28 -12.36 2.27
N PHE A 75 -17.54 -12.30 1.89
CA PHE A 75 -18.48 -11.25 2.30
C PHE A 75 -19.49 -11.70 3.37
N GLY A 76 -19.16 -12.74 4.14
CA GLY A 76 -19.94 -13.17 5.30
C GLY A 76 -19.60 -12.43 6.59
N ASP A 77 -20.17 -12.87 7.70
CA ASP A 77 -20.10 -12.21 9.01
C ASP A 77 -19.11 -12.86 10.01
N SER A 78 -18.16 -13.67 9.50
CA SER A 78 -17.13 -14.24 10.37
C SER A 78 -16.00 -13.24 10.63
N PRO A 79 -15.28 -13.33 11.77
CA PRO A 79 -14.12 -12.47 12.04
C PRO A 79 -13.08 -12.50 10.92
N ILE A 80 -12.82 -13.67 10.33
CA ILE A 80 -11.91 -13.83 9.19
C ILE A 80 -12.46 -13.16 7.93
N ALA A 81 -13.77 -13.25 7.67
CA ALA A 81 -14.39 -12.57 6.53
C ALA A 81 -14.24 -11.05 6.63
N HIS A 82 -14.45 -10.46 7.81
CA HIS A 82 -14.24 -9.02 8.01
C HIS A 82 -12.78 -8.60 7.79
N LEU A 83 -11.80 -9.43 8.17
CA LEU A 83 -10.38 -9.17 7.86
C LEU A 83 -10.11 -9.20 6.35
N VAL A 84 -10.71 -10.15 5.62
CA VAL A 84 -10.62 -10.22 4.16
C VAL A 84 -11.25 -8.99 3.51
N GLN A 85 -12.47 -8.62 3.91
CA GLN A 85 -13.18 -7.43 3.44
C GLN A 85 -12.36 -6.16 3.66
N ALA A 86 -11.82 -5.99 4.87
CA ALA A 86 -10.97 -4.85 5.19
C ALA A 86 -9.73 -4.78 4.28
N LYS A 87 -9.04 -5.91 4.03
CA LYS A 87 -7.92 -5.95 3.09
C LYS A 87 -8.33 -5.64 1.65
N LEU A 88 -9.49 -6.13 1.20
CA LEU A 88 -10.00 -5.83 -0.14
C LEU A 88 -10.38 -4.35 -0.30
N ALA A 89 -10.98 -3.75 0.73
CA ALA A 89 -11.29 -2.32 0.75
C ALA A 89 -10.01 -1.47 0.73
N LEU A 90 -9.01 -1.81 1.56
CA LEU A 90 -7.70 -1.16 1.54
C LEU A 90 -6.98 -1.32 0.18
N LEU A 91 -7.16 -2.47 -0.48
CA LEU A 91 -6.59 -2.72 -1.82
C LEU A 91 -7.25 -1.83 -2.87
N GLY A 92 -8.58 -1.75 -2.85
CA GLY A 92 -9.33 -0.85 -3.71
C GLY A 92 -8.92 0.61 -3.50
N PHE A 93 -8.79 1.04 -2.24
CA PHE A 93 -8.36 2.41 -1.93
C PHE A 93 -6.92 2.69 -2.38
N THR A 94 -6.00 1.73 -2.19
CA THR A 94 -4.63 1.79 -2.72
C THR A 94 -4.62 1.95 -4.24
N ALA A 95 -5.43 1.16 -4.95
CA ALA A 95 -5.51 1.23 -6.41
C ALA A 95 -6.05 2.59 -6.88
N LEU A 96 -7.11 3.11 -6.25
CA LEU A 96 -7.68 4.42 -6.57
C LEU A 96 -6.66 5.54 -6.37
N LEU A 97 -5.96 5.57 -5.22
CA LEU A 97 -4.91 6.54 -4.95
C LEU A 97 -3.75 6.43 -5.96
N GLY A 98 -3.32 5.21 -6.26
CA GLY A 98 -2.22 4.94 -7.20
C GLY A 98 -2.55 5.39 -8.62
N VAL A 99 -3.74 5.05 -9.12
CA VAL A 99 -4.21 5.47 -10.45
C VAL A 99 -4.33 7.00 -10.52
N HIS A 100 -4.96 7.63 -9.53
CA HIS A 100 -5.09 9.08 -9.50
C HIS A 100 -3.71 9.78 -9.44
N ALA A 101 -2.79 9.29 -8.60
CA ALA A 101 -1.44 9.83 -8.53
C ALA A 101 -0.71 9.71 -9.89
N ARG A 102 -0.74 8.52 -10.50
CA ARG A 102 -0.02 8.21 -11.74
C ARG A 102 -0.54 8.98 -12.94
N LEU A 103 -1.86 9.13 -13.06
CA LEU A 103 -2.49 9.72 -14.24
C LEU A 103 -2.74 11.22 -14.12
N ALA A 104 -3.00 11.73 -12.92
CA ALA A 104 -3.40 13.13 -12.73
C ALA A 104 -2.31 14.01 -12.08
N LEU A 105 -1.56 13.47 -11.12
CA LEU A 105 -0.62 14.26 -10.30
C LEU A 105 0.80 14.23 -10.85
N ILE A 106 1.42 13.05 -10.94
CA ILE A 106 2.84 12.88 -11.33
C ILE A 106 3.16 13.53 -12.69
N PRO A 107 2.33 13.39 -13.74
CA PRO A 107 2.63 13.99 -15.05
C PRO A 107 2.67 15.52 -15.03
N ARG A 108 1.94 16.15 -14.09
CA ARG A 108 1.80 17.61 -13.98
C ARG A 108 2.51 18.17 -12.76
N LEU A 109 3.32 17.37 -12.06
CA LEU A 109 3.88 17.74 -10.76
C LEU A 109 4.87 18.90 -10.87
N ASP A 110 4.55 19.98 -10.18
CA ASP A 110 5.38 21.17 -10.01
C ASP A 110 5.37 21.59 -8.52
N ALA A 111 6.00 22.72 -8.20
CA ALA A 111 6.03 23.25 -6.84
C ALA A 111 4.63 23.57 -6.28
N GLN A 112 3.66 23.93 -7.12
CA GLN A 112 2.30 24.31 -6.71
C GLN A 112 1.46 23.09 -6.35
N ARG A 113 1.63 21.98 -7.06
CA ARG A 113 0.91 20.72 -6.83
C ARG A 113 1.56 19.81 -5.78
N LEU A 114 2.77 20.15 -5.33
CA LEU A 114 3.51 19.36 -4.35
C LEU A 114 2.73 19.11 -3.04
N PRO A 115 1.97 20.07 -2.46
CA PRO A 115 1.12 19.79 -1.30
C PRO A 115 0.02 18.76 -1.59
N GLN A 116 -0.58 18.78 -2.78
CA GLN A 116 -1.61 17.82 -3.20
C GLN A 116 -1.03 16.40 -3.32
N LEU A 117 0.20 16.28 -3.84
CA LEU A 117 0.94 15.03 -3.84
C LEU A 117 1.32 14.60 -2.42
N GLY A 118 1.71 15.53 -1.55
CA GLY A 118 1.98 15.27 -0.14
C GLY A 118 0.80 14.63 0.58
N LEU A 119 -0.42 15.13 0.36
CA LEU A 119 -1.64 14.52 0.88
C LEU A 119 -1.81 13.07 0.37
N HIS A 120 -1.56 12.83 -0.92
CA HIS A 120 -1.62 11.47 -1.48
C HIS A 120 -0.60 10.53 -0.85
N ILE A 121 0.63 11.01 -0.63
CA ILE A 121 1.69 10.25 0.05
C ILE A 121 1.27 9.89 1.48
N VAL A 122 0.67 10.83 2.21
CA VAL A 122 0.13 10.54 3.55
C VAL A 122 -0.96 9.47 3.48
N LEU A 123 -1.95 9.64 2.60
CA LEU A 123 -3.09 8.71 2.48
C LEU A 123 -2.64 7.29 2.09
N ILE A 124 -1.74 7.16 1.11
CA ILE A 124 -1.24 5.85 0.69
C ILE A 124 -0.39 5.19 1.79
N THR A 125 0.39 5.98 2.53
CA THR A 125 1.19 5.47 3.65
C THR A 125 0.31 4.98 4.79
N LEU A 126 -0.73 5.73 5.16
CA LEU A 126 -1.71 5.30 6.16
C LEU A 126 -2.40 4.00 5.73
N THR A 127 -2.76 3.88 4.46
CA THR A 127 -3.36 2.67 3.89
C THR A 127 -2.41 1.47 3.97
N ALA A 128 -1.12 1.68 3.65
CA ALA A 128 -0.09 0.66 3.76
C ALA A 128 0.12 0.18 5.22
N VAL A 129 0.13 1.10 6.18
CA VAL A 129 0.21 0.76 7.61
C VAL A 129 -1.05 0.03 8.09
N ALA A 130 -2.24 0.47 7.65
CA ALA A 130 -3.49 -0.22 7.96
C ALA A 130 -3.51 -1.66 7.41
N PHE A 131 -2.91 -1.91 6.24
CA PHE A 131 -2.73 -3.27 5.72
C PHE A 131 -1.94 -4.18 6.65
N VAL A 132 -0.88 -3.66 7.27
CA VAL A 132 -0.07 -4.38 8.26
C VAL A 132 -0.90 -4.67 9.50
N TRP A 133 -1.61 -3.66 10.02
CA TRP A 133 -2.47 -3.80 11.20
C TRP A 133 -3.55 -4.88 10.99
N VAL A 134 -4.33 -4.76 9.92
CA VAL A 134 -5.35 -5.76 9.55
C VAL A 134 -4.72 -7.13 9.29
N GLY A 135 -3.52 -7.17 8.69
CA GLY A 135 -2.77 -8.40 8.47
C GLY A 135 -2.41 -9.14 9.76
N ALA A 136 -2.03 -8.41 10.80
CA ALA A 136 -1.72 -9.00 12.10
C ALA A 136 -2.96 -9.67 12.74
N GLY A 137 -4.17 -9.14 12.49
CA GLY A 137 -5.42 -9.71 13.00
C GLY A 137 -5.67 -11.18 12.59
N PHE A 138 -5.15 -11.62 11.44
CA PHE A 138 -5.25 -13.04 11.02
C PHE A 138 -4.53 -13.99 11.99
N ARG A 139 -3.50 -13.53 12.70
CA ARG A 139 -2.82 -14.34 13.72
C ARG A 139 -3.63 -14.46 15.01
N PHE A 140 -4.44 -13.45 15.34
CA PHE A 140 -5.18 -13.35 16.60
C PHE A 140 -6.65 -13.77 16.47
N GLY A 141 -7.11 -14.11 15.26
CA GLY A 141 -8.48 -14.55 15.01
C GLY A 141 -9.50 -13.42 14.84
N GLY A 142 -9.05 -12.16 14.79
CA GLY A 142 -9.92 -10.98 14.70
C GLY A 142 -9.13 -9.67 14.76
N LEU A 143 -9.84 -8.55 14.56
CA LEU A 143 -9.29 -7.18 14.70
C LEU A 143 -9.28 -6.67 16.15
N PHE A 144 -10.09 -7.28 17.01
CA PHE A 144 -10.26 -6.95 18.43
C PHE A 144 -10.46 -8.24 19.23
#